data_AF-A0A3L6PW50-F1
#
_entry.id   AF-A0A3L6PW50-F1
#
_cell.length_a   1.000
_cell.length_b   1.000
_cell.length_c   1.000
_cell.angle_alpha   90.00
_cell.angle_beta   90.00
_cell.angle_gamma   90.00
#
_symmetry.space_group_name_H-M   'P 1'
#
loop_
_entity.id
_entity.type
_entity.pdbx_description
1 polymer ?
#
loop_
_entity_poly.entity_id
_entity_poly.type
_entity_poly.pdbx_seq_one_letter_code
_entity_poly.pdbx_strand_id
1 'polypeptide(L)'
;MAQNEAPTIDVKLFVDKDKKKVLFAESDKEFVDVLFSFLTLPLGTIVRILGKQSQMGCLDEVYKSVEDLSTDFSKPRPARRCF
;
A
#
# COMPACT_ATOMS: atom_id res chain seq x y z
N MET A 1 -15.02 31.00 -9.64
CA MET A 1 -14.78 29.79 -10.47
C MET A 1 -13.84 28.92 -9.67
N ALA A 2 -14.30 27.78 -9.15
CA ALA A 2 -13.46 26.89 -8.35
C ALA A 2 -12.50 26.18 -9.29
N GLN A 3 -11.20 26.39 -9.13
CA GLN A 3 -10.18 25.61 -9.83
C GLN A 3 -10.29 24.16 -9.33
N ASN A 4 -10.78 23.28 -10.19
CA ASN A 4 -10.80 21.84 -9.94
C ASN A 4 -9.43 21.28 -10.35
N GLU A 5 -8.40 21.59 -9.56
CA GLU A 5 -7.08 20.97 -9.70
C GLU A 5 -7.14 19.60 -9.03
N ALA A 6 -7.17 18.53 -9.84
CA ALA A 6 -7.06 17.18 -9.32
C ALA A 6 -5.66 17.01 -8.70
N PRO A 7 -5.55 16.39 -7.51
CA PRO A 7 -4.25 16.12 -6.90
C PRO A 7 -3.43 15.24 -7.85
N THR A 8 -2.23 15.71 -8.19
CA THR A 8 -1.30 15.02 -9.09
C THR A 8 -0.17 14.46 -8.25
N ILE A 9 0.15 13.17 -8.46
CA ILE A 9 1.21 12.47 -7.73
C ILE A 9 2.34 12.17 -8.70
N ASP A 10 3.54 12.68 -8.40
CA ASP A 10 4.71 12.47 -9.22
C ASP A 10 5.47 11.19 -8.80
N VAL A 11 5.87 10.41 -9.80
CA VAL A 11 6.65 9.17 -9.63
C VAL A 11 7.79 9.18 -10.62
N LYS A 12 9.01 8.95 -10.14
CA LYS A 12 10.20 8.86 -10.97
C LYS A 12 10.54 7.40 -11.25
N LEU A 13 10.48 7.00 -12.51
CA LEU A 13 10.76 5.63 -12.94
C LEU A 13 12.16 5.52 -13.55
N PHE A 14 12.92 4.53 -13.10
CA PHE A 14 14.18 4.11 -13.71
C PHE A 14 13.88 2.91 -14.61
N VAL A 15 13.99 3.10 -15.93
CA VAL A 15 13.61 2.12 -16.93
C VAL A 15 14.81 1.72 -17.78
N ASP A 16 15.06 0.41 -17.87
CA ASP A 16 15.92 -0.18 -18.89
C ASP A 16 15.15 -0.18 -20.22
N LYS A 17 15.53 0.72 -21.12
CA LYS A 17 14.82 0.91 -22.41
C LYS A 17 15.07 -0.24 -23.37
N ASP A 18 16.24 -0.86 -23.32
CA ASP A 18 16.61 -1.96 -24.20
C ASP A 18 15.80 -3.21 -23.86
N LYS A 19 15.62 -3.50 -22.57
CA LYS A 19 14.81 -4.62 -22.07
C LYS A 19 13.35 -4.25 -21.83
N LYS A 20 12.97 -2.99 -22.04
CA LYS A 20 11.64 -2.42 -21.76
C LYS A 20 11.13 -2.77 -20.36
N LYS A 21 12.02 -2.69 -19.36
CA LYS A 21 11.74 -3.12 -17.99
C LYS A 21 11.93 -1.97 -17.00
N VAL A 22 10.98 -1.79 -16.09
CA VAL A 22 11.12 -0.88 -14.95
C VAL A 22 12.02 -1.54 -13.91
N LEU A 23 13.09 -0.86 -13.52
CA LEU A 23 14.03 -1.32 -12.51
C LEU A 23 13.63 -0.82 -11.13
N PHE A 24 13.33 0.48 -11.01
CA PHE A 24 12.98 1.14 -9.75
C PHE A 24 11.96 2.24 -9.99
N ALA A 25 11.13 2.50 -8.98
CA ALA A 25 10.25 3.66 -8.92
C ALA A 25 10.49 4.38 -7.59
N GLU A 26 10.92 5.64 -7.68
CA GLU A 26 11.11 6.54 -6.55
C GLU A 26 9.87 7.45 -6.47
N SER A 27 9.27 7.57 -5.29
CA SER A 27 8.13 8.44 -5.07
C SER A 27 8.01 8.84 -3.61
N ASP A 28 7.24 9.90 -3.37
CA ASP A 28 6.93 10.41 -2.06
C ASP A 28 5.91 9.54 -1.32
N LYS A 29 5.78 9.80 -0.01
CA LYS A 29 4.90 9.04 0.89
C LYS A 29 3.45 8.97 0.41
N GLU A 30 2.94 10.01 -0.24
CA GLU A 30 1.56 10.06 -0.73
C GLU A 30 1.24 8.96 -1.75
N PHE A 31 2.15 8.69 -2.69
CA PHE A 31 1.97 7.59 -3.65
C PHE A 31 1.93 6.23 -2.94
N VAL A 32 2.84 6.05 -1.99
CA VAL A 32 3.00 4.81 -1.24
C VAL A 32 1.77 4.55 -0.37
N ASP A 33 1.25 5.57 0.32
CA ASP A 33 0.01 5.49 1.11
C ASP A 33 -1.19 5.10 0.23
N VAL A 34 -1.30 5.71 -0.96
CA VAL A 34 -2.37 5.39 -1.93
C VAL A 34 -2.24 3.95 -2.43
N LEU A 35 -1.04 3.52 -2.83
CA LEU A 35 -0.79 2.15 -3.26
C LEU A 35 -1.15 1.14 -2.18
N PHE A 36 -0.73 1.35 -0.93
CA PHE A 36 -1.09 0.48 0.18
C PHE A 36 -2.57 0.55 0.53
N SER A 37 -3.25 1.68 0.34
CA SER A 37 -4.71 1.77 0.55
C SER A 37 -5.47 0.83 -0.39
N PHE A 38 -5.04 0.73 -1.65
CA PHE A 38 -5.59 -0.23 -2.61
C PHE A 38 -5.26 -1.67 -2.24
N LEU A 39 -4.08 -1.91 -1.68
CA LEU A 39 -3.65 -3.26 -1.28
C LEU A 39 -4.25 -3.70 0.06
N THR A 40 -4.65 -2.78 0.93
CA THR A 40 -5.16 -3.10 2.28
C THR A 40 -6.43 -3.95 2.22
N LEU A 41 -7.35 -3.64 1.30
CA LEU A 41 -8.59 -4.41 1.13
C LEU A 41 -8.35 -5.84 0.60
N PRO A 42 -7.62 -6.06 -0.51
CA PRO A 42 -7.30 -7.40 -0.99
C PRO A 42 -6.40 -8.15 -0.01
N LEU A 43 -5.43 -7.51 0.64
CA LEU A 43 -4.58 -8.15 1.66
C LEU A 43 -5.39 -8.56 2.90
N GLY A 44 -6.24 -7.69 3.44
CA GLY A 44 -7.10 -8.03 4.58
C GLY A 44 -8.10 -9.15 4.25
N THR A 45 -8.57 -9.21 3.01
CA THR A 45 -9.43 -10.29 2.52
C THR A 45 -8.67 -11.60 2.39
N ILE A 46 -7.45 -11.56 1.83
CA ILE A 46 -6.54 -12.71 1.72
C ILE A 46 -6.25 -13.28 3.12
N VAL A 47 -5.90 -12.42 4.08
CA VAL A 47 -5.65 -12.82 5.48
C VAL A 47 -6.88 -13.47 6.11
N ARG A 48 -8.07 -12.92 5.87
CA ARG A 48 -9.32 -13.49 6.39
C ARG A 48 -9.65 -14.84 5.77
N ILE A 49 -9.42 -15.01 4.48
CA ILE A 49 -9.73 -16.24 3.75
C ILE A 49 -8.73 -17.35 4.09
N LEU A 50 -7.44 -17.02 4.20
CA LEU A 50 -6.40 -18.03 4.37
C LEU A 50 -5.85 -18.18 5.80
N GLY A 51 -6.16 -17.27 6.72
CA GLY A 51 -5.67 -17.31 8.10
C GLY A 51 -4.13 -17.28 8.21
N LYS A 52 -3.59 -17.59 9.41
CA LYS A 52 -2.14 -17.63 9.71
C LYS A 52 -1.36 -18.80 9.05
N GLN A 53 -2.00 -19.54 8.14
CA GLN A 53 -1.59 -20.88 7.71
C GLN A 53 -1.42 -20.99 6.19
N SER A 54 -1.22 -19.87 5.51
CA SER A 54 -1.01 -19.89 4.07
C SER A 54 0.44 -19.60 3.77
N GLN A 55 1.15 -20.61 3.26
CA GLN A 55 2.42 -20.42 2.58
C GLN A 55 2.17 -19.64 1.28
N MET A 56 1.88 -18.34 1.38
CA MET A 56 1.71 -17.50 0.19
C MET A 56 3.05 -17.08 -0.44
N GLY A 57 4.16 -17.68 0.00
CA GLY A 57 5.49 -17.39 -0.49
C GLY A 57 5.87 -15.94 -0.16
N CYS A 58 6.07 -15.12 -1.19
CA CYS A 58 6.49 -13.73 -1.03
C CYS A 58 5.43 -12.83 -0.37
N LEU A 59 4.14 -13.19 -0.41
CA LEU A 59 3.10 -12.38 0.23
C LEU A 59 3.16 -12.46 1.76
N ASP A 60 3.72 -13.53 2.33
CA ASP A 60 3.95 -13.63 3.78
C ASP A 60 4.97 -12.58 4.25
N GLU A 61 6.00 -12.32 3.44
CA GLU A 61 7.03 -11.31 3.74
C GLU A 61 6.46 -9.90 3.63
N VAL A 62 5.65 -9.64 2.61
CA VAL A 62 4.93 -8.36 2.46
C VAL A 62 3.96 -8.17 3.63
N TYR A 63 3.22 -9.21 4.02
CA TYR A 63 2.30 -9.15 5.15
C TYR A 63 3.03 -8.87 6.46
N LYS A 64 4.14 -9.56 6.76
CA LYS A 64 4.97 -9.27 7.93
C LYS A 64 5.49 -7.84 7.92
N SER A 65 6.00 -7.38 6.78
CA SER A 65 6.50 -6.01 6.64
C SER A 65 5.41 -4.96 6.87
N VAL A 66 4.18 -5.22 6.42
CA VAL A 66 3.02 -4.33 6.67
C VAL A 66 2.55 -4.43 8.12
N GLU A 67 2.58 -5.61 8.75
CA GLU A 67 2.26 -5.78 10.17
C GLU A 67 3.25 -5.00 11.03
N ASP A 68 4.56 -5.12 10.75
CA ASP A 68 5.62 -4.36 11.41
C ASP A 68 5.45 -2.85 11.20
N LEU A 69 5.17 -2.42 9.97
CA LEU A 69 4.89 -1.01 9.65
C LEU A 69 3.64 -0.48 10.38
N SER A 70 2.59 -1.29 10.50
CA SER A 70 1.32 -0.90 11.12
C SER A 70 1.46 -0.58 12.61
N THR A 71 2.49 -1.10 13.28
CA THR A 71 2.75 -0.79 14.70
C THR A 71 3.10 0.68 14.93
N ASP A 72 3.62 1.38 13.91
CA ASP A 72 3.95 2.81 13.97
C ASP A 72 2.85 3.72 13.40
N PHE A 73 2.09 3.26 12.39
CA PHE A 73 1.11 4.09 11.68
C PHE A 73 -0.34 3.88 12.14
N SER A 74 -0.63 2.80 12.87
CA SER A 74 -1.98 2.50 13.38
C SER A 74 -2.12 2.90 14.85
N LYS A 75 -2.23 4.21 15.11
CA LYS A 75 -3.20 4.62 16.13
C LYS A 75 -4.54 4.72 15.41
N PRO A 76 -5.44 3.72 15.53
CA PRO A 76 -6.81 3.94 15.11
C PRO A 76 -7.31 5.15 15.91
N ARG A 77 -7.75 6.21 15.22
CA ARG A 77 -8.60 7.19 15.90
C ARG A 77 -9.76 6.40 16.48
N PRO A 78 -10.11 6.57 17.78
CA PRO A 78 -11.21 5.84 18.35
C PRO A 78 -12.43 6.13 17.50
N ALA A 79 -12.94 5.10 16.81
CA ALA A 79 -14.25 5.15 16.21
C ALA A 79 -15.19 5.50 17.37
N ARG A 80 -15.67 6.74 17.37
CA ARG A 80 -16.71 7.15 18.30
C ARG A 80 -17.87 6.20 18.02
N ARG A 81 -18.09 5.32 18.98
CA ARG A 81 -19.25 4.46 19.05
C ARG A 81 -20.45 5.40 19.07
N CYS A 82 -21.11 5.56 17.93
CA CYS A 82 -22.45 6.12 17.93
C CYS A 82 -23.31 5.05 18.59
N PHE A 83 -23.80 5.39 19.79
CA PHE A 83 -24.89 4.69 20.45
C PHE A 83 -26.16 4.77 19.61
#